data_AF-A0A948ZMJ9-F1
#
_entry.id   AF-A0A948ZMJ9-F1
#
_cell.length_a   1.000
_cell.length_b   1.000
_cell.length_c   1.000
_cell.angle_alpha   90.00
_cell.angle_beta   90.00
_cell.angle_gamma   90.00
#
_symmetry.space_group_name_H-M   'P 1'
#
loop_
_entity.id
_entity.type
_entity.pdbx_description
1 polymer ?
#
loop_
_entity_poly.entity_id
_entity_poly.type
_entity_poly.pdbx_seq_one_letter_code
_entity_poly.pdbx_strand_id
1 'polypeptide(L)' 'MELRAMLGTLKKHRERQGLSLTDVAARSGMDRAAVSRLENGVYLNPTVDTLYRYAQAVGADIGFCVHVS' A
#
# COMPACT_ATOMS: atom_id res chain seq x y z
N MET A 1 -14.02 -5.83 -0.04
CA MET A 1 -13.22 -5.28 -1.16
C MET A 1 -12.17 -6.31 -1.56
N GLU A 2 -11.89 -6.48 -2.85
CA GLU A 2 -10.74 -7.27 -3.32
C GLU A 2 -9.43 -6.50 -3.05
N LEU A 3 -8.37 -7.18 -2.60
CA LEU A 3 -7.08 -6.57 -2.22
C LEU A 3 -6.49 -5.66 -3.31
N ARG A 4 -6.62 -6.07 -4.58
CA ARG A 4 -6.15 -5.30 -5.75
C ARG A 4 -6.82 -3.94 -5.87
N ALA A 5 -8.13 -3.88 -5.62
CA ALA A 5 -8.87 -2.62 -5.67
C ALA A 5 -8.41 -1.67 -4.56
N MET A 6 -8.11 -2.19 -3.37
CA MET A 6 -7.58 -1.40 -2.25
C MET A 6 -6.20 -0.83 -2.58
N LEU A 7 -5.29 -1.66 -3.09
CA LEU A 7 -3.96 -1.23 -3.54
C LEU A 7 -4.05 -0.20 -4.68
N GLY A 8 -5.00 -0.36 -5.61
CA GLY A 8 -5.26 0.63 -6.65
C GLY A 8 -5.71 1.98 -6.11
N THR A 9 -6.56 2.00 -5.07
CA THR A 9 -6.96 3.23 -4.38
C THR A 9 -5.78 3.89 -3.68
N LEU A 10 -4.96 3.10 -2.98
CA LEU A 10 -3.75 3.59 -2.31
C LEU A 10 -2.73 4.17 -3.31
N LYS A 11 -2.51 3.51 -4.45
CA LYS A 11 -1.66 4.01 -5.54
C LYS A 11 -2.15 5.36 -6.08
N LYS A 12 -3.45 5.48 -6.37
CA LYS A 12 -4.04 6.76 -6.82
C LYS A 12 -3.89 7.86 -5.77
N HIS A 13 -3.98 7.51 -4.49
CA HIS A 13 -3.74 8.45 -3.41
C HIS A 13 -2.27 8.92 -3.39
N ARG A 14 -1.29 8.02 -3.49
CA ARG A 14 0.13 8.35 -3.64
C ARG A 14 0.37 9.36 -4.77
N GLU A 15 -0.20 9.08 -5.94
CA GLU A 15 -0.05 9.91 -7.14
C GLU A 15 -0.63 11.32 -6.94
N ARG A 16 -1.79 11.44 -6.27
CA ARG A 16 -2.40 12.74 -5.93
C ARG A 16 -1.57 13.55 -4.94
N GLN A 17 -0.84 12.88 -4.04
CA GLN A 17 0.09 13.52 -3.11
C GLN A 17 1.42 13.90 -3.77
N GLY A 18 1.62 13.58 -5.06
CA GLY A 18 2.87 13.85 -5.77
C GLY A 18 4.06 13.02 -5.28
N LEU A 19 3.83 11.94 -4.53
CA LEU A 19 4.89 11.11 -3.96
C LEU A 19 5.44 10.16 -5.00
N SER A 20 6.77 10.12 -5.16
CA SER A 20 7.45 9.11 -5.95
C SER A 20 7.48 7.76 -5.23
N LEU A 21 7.81 6.69 -5.96
CA LEU A 21 8.06 5.38 -5.34
C LEU A 21 9.24 5.42 -4.37
N THR A 22 10.22 6.31 -4.60
CA THR A 22 11.37 6.49 -3.70
C THR A 22 10.95 7.16 -2.40
N ASP A 23 10.05 8.14 -2.46
CA ASP A 23 9.52 8.80 -1.25
C ASP A 23 8.75 7.81 -0.37
N VAL A 24 7.90 6.98 -0.99
CA VAL A 24 7.15 5.96 -0.27
C VAL A 24 8.09 4.90 0.31
N ALA A 25 9.12 4.47 -0.43
CA ALA A 25 10.13 3.54 0.07
C ALA A 25 10.82 4.09 1.33
N ALA A 26 11.27 5.35 1.28
CA ALA A 26 11.91 6.01 2.42
C ALA A 26 10.97 6.13 3.64
N ARG A 27 9.70 6.50 3.42
CA ARG A 27 8.70 6.68 4.49
C ARG A 27 8.21 5.37 5.10
N SER A 28 8.08 4.32 4.30
CA SER A 28 7.57 3.00 4.73
C SER A 28 8.67 2.07 5.24
N GLY A 29 9.95 2.41 5.03
CA GLY A 29 11.08 1.53 5.30
C GLY A 29 11.14 0.30 4.38
N MET A 30 10.48 0.35 3.22
CA MET A 30 10.46 -0.71 2.21
C MET A 30 11.44 -0.40 1.08
N ASP A 31 11.89 -1.43 0.36
CA ASP A 31 12.65 -1.21 -0.88
C ASP A 31 11.77 -0.62 -1.98
N ARG A 32 12.31 0.28 -2.81
CA ARG A 32 11.60 0.85 -3.98
C ARG A 32 11.02 -0.23 -4.91
N ALA A 33 11.76 -1.33 -5.09
CA ALA A 33 11.29 -2.47 -5.88
C ALA A 33 10.09 -3.19 -5.23
N ALA A 34 10.05 -3.28 -3.89
CA ALA A 34 8.93 -3.84 -3.16
C ALA A 34 7.67 -2.96 -3.30
N VAL A 35 7.82 -1.63 -3.17
CA VAL A 35 6.74 -0.66 -3.41
C VAL A 35 6.18 -0.80 -4.83
N SER A 36 7.06 -0.86 -5.84
CA SER A 36 6.66 -1.04 -7.25
C SER A 36 5.90 -2.37 -7.46
N ARG A 37 6.40 -3.49 -6.92
CA ARG A 37 5.74 -4.79 -7.04
C ARG A 37 4.39 -4.83 -6.35
N LEU A 38 4.26 -4.15 -5.20
CA LEU A 38 3.01 -4.04 -4.46
C LEU A 38 1.96 -3.28 -5.28
N GLU A 39 2.32 -2.12 -5.84
CA GLU A 39 1.42 -1.29 -6.65
C GLU A 39 0.99 -1.93 -7.96
N ASN A 40 1.84 -2.79 -8.53
CA ASN A 40 1.57 -3.46 -9.80
C ASN A 40 1.02 -4.89 -9.61
N GLY A 41 0.70 -5.29 -8.38
CA GLY A 41 0.08 -6.58 -8.09
C GLY A 41 0.96 -7.80 -8.39
N VAL A 42 2.29 -7.60 -8.47
CA VAL A 42 3.28 -8.67 -8.67
C VAL A 42 3.48 -9.47 -7.38
N TYR A 43 3.35 -8.80 -6.23
CA TYR A 43 3.28 -9.46 -4.92
C TYR A 43 1.82 -9.76 -4.59
N LEU A 44 1.39 -11.01 -4.81
CA LEU A 44 0.00 -11.44 -4.62
C LEU A 44 -0.38 -11.72 -3.16
N ASN A 45 0.59 -11.73 -2.23
CA ASN A 45 0.35 -11.99 -0.81
C ASN A 45 1.19 -11.06 0.09
N PRO A 46 0.92 -9.73 0.11
CA PRO A 46 1.56 -8.83 1.06
C PRO A 46 1.10 -9.14 2.49
N THR A 47 2.00 -8.97 3.46
CA THR A 47 1.63 -9.07 4.87
C THR A 47 0.74 -7.89 5.28
N VAL A 48 -0.02 -8.05 6.36
CA VAL A 48 -0.81 -6.95 6.93
C VAL A 48 0.08 -5.76 7.31
N ASP A 49 1.25 -6.01 7.89
CA ASP A 49 2.25 -4.97 8.21
C ASP A 49 2.72 -4.21 6.95
N THR A 50 2.98 -4.90 5.84
CA THR A 50 3.32 -4.27 4.56
C THR A 50 2.23 -3.32 4.08
N LEU A 51 0.96 -3.73 4.20
CA LEU A 51 -0.18 -2.90 3.82
C LEU A 51 -0.28 -1.64 4.70
N TYR A 52 -0.09 -1.79 6.01
CA TYR A 52 -0.10 -0.67 6.96
C TYR A 52 1.02 0.33 6.69
N ARG A 53 2.26 -0.15 6.54
CA ARG A 53 3.42 0.73 6.27
C ARG A 53 3.25 1.52 4.99
N TYR A 54 2.75 0.88 3.93
CA TYR A 54 2.45 1.58 2.68
C TYR A 54 1.37 2.64 2.91
N ALA A 55 0.24 2.27 3.53
CA ALA A 55 -0.88 3.19 3.77
C ALA A 55 -0.43 4.43 4.55
N GLN A 56 0.29 4.23 5.65
CA GLN A 56 0.81 5.33 6.46
C GLN A 56 1.82 6.21 5.68
N ALA A 57 2.69 5.60 4.88
CA ALA A 57 3.67 6.33 4.07
C ALA A 57 3.01 7.27 3.04
N VAL A 58 1.80 6.93 2.58
CA VAL A 58 1.01 7.77 1.66
C VAL A 58 0.01 8.67 2.39
N GLY A 59 -0.08 8.62 3.73
CA GLY A 59 -1.01 9.43 4.52
C GLY A 59 -2.44 8.90 4.54
N ALA A 60 -2.60 7.58 4.44
CA ALA A 60 -3.89 6.88 4.50
C ALA A 60 -3.92 5.88 5.66
N ASP A 61 -5.13 5.50 6.08
CA ASP A 61 -5.37 4.44 7.06
C ASP A 61 -6.19 3.32 6.45
N ILE A 62 -5.91 2.08 6.87
CA ILE A 62 -6.69 0.90 6.51
C ILE A 62 -7.21 0.21 7.78
N GLY A 63 -8.48 -0.21 7.74
CA GLY A 63 -9.14 -0.91 8.84
C GLY A 63 -9.54 -2.33 8.44
N PHE A 64 -9.42 -3.28 9.37
CA PHE A 64 -9.90 -4.64 9.21
C PHE A 64 -11.14 -4.86 10.07
N CYS A 65 -12.13 -5.54 9.49
CA CYS A 65 -13.35 -5.93 10.17
C CYS A 65 -13.40 -7.46 10.22
N VAL A 66 -13.71 -8.02 11.38
CA VAL A 66 -13.96 -9.45 11.55
C VAL A 66 -15.47 -9.64 11.69
N HIS A 67 -16.05 -10.40 10.77
CA HIS A 67 -17.45 -10.81 10.85
C HIS A 67 -17.51 -12.21 11.44
N VAL A 68 -18.18 -12.34 12.58
CA VAL A 68 -18.51 -13.63 13.18
C VAL A 68 -19.93 -13.98 12.71
N SER A 69 -20.10 -15.20 12.19
CA SER A 69 -21.40 -15.74 11.76
C SER A 69 -22.17 -16.30 12.94
#